data_AF-A0A1H5MB08-F1
#
_entry.id   AF-A0A1H5MB08-F1
#
_cell.length_a   1.000
_cell.length_b   1.000
_cell.length_c   1.000
_cell.angle_alpha   90.00
_cell.angle_beta   90.00
_cell.angle_gamma   90.00
#
_symmetry.space_group_name_H-M   'P 1'
#
loop_
_entity.id
_entity.type
_entity.pdbx_description
1 polymer ?
#
loop_
_entity_poly.entity_id
_entity_poly.type
_entity_poly.pdbx_seq_one_letter_code
_entity_poly.pdbx_strand_id
1 'polypeptide(L)'
;MCERLVIMREIIWGWLSSALGLAVLVLLFVYGMQSGTWLDEVGSLRVSPPTFMVPFAIGGLGVVLFLGGLIIGLVATGERAQQRR
;
A
#
# COMPACT_ATOMS: atom_id res chain seq x y z
N MET A 1 7.11 31.46 -3.37
CA MET A 1 6.96 30.60 -4.57
C MET A 1 7.50 29.19 -4.35
N CYS A 2 8.68 29.01 -3.72
CA CYS A 2 9.26 27.69 -3.42
C CYS A 2 8.37 26.77 -2.56
N GLU A 3 7.66 27.30 -1.56
CA GLU A 3 6.84 26.49 -0.62
C GLU A 3 5.68 25.73 -1.29
N ARG A 4 4.99 26.34 -2.27
CA ARG A 4 3.87 25.68 -2.98
C ARG A 4 4.31 24.48 -3.81
N LEU A 5 5.54 24.51 -4.34
CA LEU A 5 6.11 23.42 -5.12
C LEU A 5 6.47 22.23 -4.21
N VAL A 6 6.93 22.49 -2.99
CA VAL A 6 7.22 21.46 -1.99
C VAL A 6 5.92 20.73 -1.61
N ILE A 7 4.86 21.47 -1.27
CA ILE A 7 3.56 20.89 -0.92
C ILE A 7 2.95 20.12 -2.12
N MET A 8 3.14 20.60 -3.37
CA MET A 8 2.65 19.89 -4.58
C MET A 8 3.31 18.54 -4.69
N ARG A 9 4.62 18.52 -4.51
CA ARG A 9 5.44 17.33 -4.58
C ARG A 9 5.02 16.33 -3.50
N GLU A 10 4.85 16.76 -2.26
CA GLU A 10 4.45 15.89 -1.14
C GLU A 10 3.08 15.22 -1.35
N ILE A 11 2.10 15.97 -1.84
CA ILE A 11 0.78 15.42 -2.18
C ILE A 11 0.90 14.38 -3.28
N ILE A 12 1.61 14.71 -4.37
CA ILE A 12 1.80 13.78 -5.49
C ILE A 12 2.51 12.51 -5.00
N TRP A 13 3.55 12.62 -4.17
CA TRP A 13 4.25 11.46 -3.62
C TRP A 13 3.40 10.64 -2.65
N GLY A 14 2.60 11.27 -1.80
CA GLY A 14 1.66 10.59 -0.92
C GLY A 14 0.65 9.75 -1.71
N TRP A 15 -0.01 10.36 -2.69
CA TRP A 15 -0.95 9.64 -3.55
C TRP A 15 -0.28 8.56 -4.41
N LEU A 16 0.93 8.81 -4.93
CA LEU A 16 1.67 7.85 -5.74
C LEU A 16 2.09 6.62 -4.92
N SER A 17 2.63 6.82 -3.71
CA SER A 17 3.00 5.73 -2.81
C SER A 17 1.76 4.94 -2.36
N SER A 18 0.64 5.63 -2.12
CA SER A 18 -0.63 4.97 -1.82
C SER A 18 -1.10 4.09 -2.97
N ALA A 19 -1.13 4.64 -4.19
CA ALA A 19 -1.53 3.90 -5.39
C ALA A 19 -0.63 2.69 -5.66
N LEU A 20 0.68 2.83 -5.42
CA LEU A 20 1.63 1.73 -5.56
C LEU A 20 1.37 0.63 -4.53
N GLY A 21 1.16 0.99 -3.26
CA GLY A 21 0.80 0.03 -2.20
C GLY A 21 -0.49 -0.72 -2.53
N LEU A 22 -1.50 -0.01 -3.02
CA LEU A 22 -2.76 -0.61 -3.46
C LEU A 22 -2.56 -1.57 -4.64
N ALA A 23 -1.77 -1.20 -5.64
CA ALA A 23 -1.47 -2.05 -6.78
C ALA A 23 -0.78 -3.35 -6.35
N VAL A 24 0.19 -3.27 -5.43
CA VAL A 24 0.85 -4.44 -4.83
C VAL A 24 -0.16 -5.34 -4.13
N LEU A 25 -1.07 -4.79 -3.33
CA LEU A 25 -2.09 -5.57 -2.64
C LEU A 25 -3.05 -6.27 -3.61
N VAL A 26 -3.51 -5.58 -4.65
CA VAL A 26 -4.39 -6.16 -5.67
C VAL A 26 -3.69 -7.28 -6.43
N LEU A 27 -2.43 -7.08 -6.83
CA LEU A 27 -1.62 -8.11 -7.49
C LEU A 27 -1.45 -9.34 -6.58
N LEU A 28 -1.16 -9.12 -5.29
CA LEU A 28 -1.00 -10.19 -4.32
C LEU A 28 -2.32 -10.95 -4.09
N PHE A 29 -3.44 -10.24 -4.04
CA PHE A 29 -4.78 -10.83 -3.92
C PHE A 29 -5.12 -11.71 -5.11
N VAL A 30 -4.90 -11.22 -6.34
CA VAL A 30 -5.13 -11.97 -7.58
C VAL A 30 -4.21 -13.18 -7.65
N TYR A 31 -2.93 -13.01 -7.32
CA TYR A 31 -1.97 -14.11 -7.24
C TYR A 31 -2.44 -15.15 -6.22
N GLY A 32 -2.92 -14.73 -5.04
CA GLY A 32 -3.47 -15.59 -4.01
C GLY A 32 -4.61 -16.46 -4.52
N MET A 33 -5.58 -15.84 -5.20
CA MET A 33 -6.72 -16.56 -5.80
C MET A 33 -6.30 -17.55 -6.88
N GLN A 34 -5.30 -17.23 -7.70
CA GLN A 34 -4.84 -18.14 -8.76
C GLN A 34 -3.99 -19.30 -8.23
N SER A 35 -3.21 -19.05 -7.19
CA SER A 35 -2.25 -20.02 -6.64
C SER A 35 -2.83 -20.92 -5.57
N GLY A 36 -4.08 -20.69 -5.13
CA GLY A 36 -4.69 -21.46 -4.05
C GLY A 36 -3.99 -21.24 -2.70
N THR A 37 -3.41 -20.06 -2.48
CA THR A 37 -2.54 -19.77 -1.32
C THR A 37 -3.27 -19.04 -0.19
N TRP A 38 -4.61 -18.99 -0.23
CA TRP A 38 -5.39 -18.38 0.83
C TRP A 38 -5.31 -19.17 2.13
N LEU A 39 -5.46 -18.48 3.26
CA LEU A 39 -5.32 -19.04 4.61
C LEU A 39 -6.27 -20.22 4.90
N ASP A 40 -7.38 -20.31 4.19
CA ASP A 40 -8.35 -21.41 4.26
C ASP A 40 -8.00 -22.58 3.30
N GLU A 41 -7.19 -22.31 2.27
CA GLU A 41 -6.78 -23.28 1.24
C GLU A 41 -5.41 -23.91 1.54
N VAL A 42 -4.53 -23.18 2.24
CA VAL A 42 -3.28 -23.72 2.79
C VAL A 42 -3.60 -24.63 3.97
N GLY A 43 -3.93 -25.90 3.69
CA GLY A 43 -4.00 -26.95 4.70
C GLY A 43 -2.74 -26.99 5.60
N SER A 44 -2.80 -27.73 6.71
CA SER A 44 -1.78 -27.82 7.77
C SER A 44 -0.37 -27.33 7.37
N LEU A 45 0.06 -26.19 7.95
CA LEU A 45 1.33 -25.47 7.73
C LEU A 45 2.62 -26.28 8.00
N ARG A 46 2.52 -27.60 8.17
CA ARG A 46 3.57 -28.51 8.64
C ARG A 46 4.29 -29.29 7.54
N VAL A 47 3.77 -29.33 6.30
CA VAL A 47 4.22 -30.33 5.30
C VAL A 47 5.12 -29.75 4.19
N SER A 48 5.20 -28.43 4.04
CA SER A 48 6.03 -27.77 3.03
C SER A 48 6.76 -26.56 3.64
N PRO A 49 7.97 -26.20 3.15
CA PRO A 49 8.62 -24.95 3.54
C PRO A 49 7.64 -23.78 3.37
N PRO A 50 7.64 -22.78 4.26
CA PRO A 50 6.58 -21.78 4.35
C PRO A 50 6.62 -20.82 3.14
N THR A 51 5.99 -21.23 2.04
CA THR A 51 5.86 -20.45 0.79
C THR A 51 5.03 -19.19 0.97
N PHE A 52 4.32 -19.06 2.09
CA PHE A 52 3.49 -17.91 2.46
C PHE A 52 4.26 -16.75 3.11
N MET A 53 5.50 -16.94 3.60
CA MET A 53 6.25 -15.86 4.27
C MET A 53 6.56 -14.69 3.35
N VAL A 54 6.98 -14.97 2.10
CA VAL A 54 7.32 -13.93 1.13
C VAL A 54 6.08 -13.14 0.67
N PRO A 55 4.98 -13.79 0.25
CA PRO A 55 3.72 -13.09 -0.04
C PRO A 55 3.24 -12.25 1.15
N PHE A 56 3.36 -12.75 2.37
CA PHE A 56 2.94 -12.03 3.56
C PHE A 56 3.79 -10.77 3.82
N ALA A 57 5.11 -10.87 3.68
CA ALA A 57 6.01 -9.72 3.82
C ALA A 57 5.74 -8.65 2.73
N ILE A 58 5.52 -9.08 1.49
CA ILE A 58 5.18 -8.18 0.36
C ILE A 58 3.82 -7.52 0.60
N GLY A 59 2.82 -8.30 1.05
CA GLY A 59 1.51 -7.80 1.43
C GLY A 59 1.60 -6.75 2.55
N GLY A 60 2.35 -7.04 3.61
CA GLY A 60 2.60 -6.11 4.70
C GLY A 60 3.25 -4.81 4.23
N LEU A 61 4.28 -4.89 3.37
CA LEU A 61 4.89 -3.70 2.74
C LEU A 61 3.88 -2.92 1.89
N GLY A 62 3.04 -3.62 1.12
CA GLY A 62 1.95 -3.02 0.35
C GLY A 62 0.96 -2.25 1.23
N VAL A 63 0.57 -2.80 2.38
CA VAL A 63 -0.29 -2.12 3.37
C VAL A 63 0.40 -0.88 3.92
N VAL A 64 1.68 -0.96 4.29
CA VAL A 64 2.43 0.18 4.84
C VAL A 64 2.55 1.30 3.80
N LEU A 65 2.86 0.98 2.55
CA LEU A 65 2.89 1.93 1.44
C LEU A 65 1.52 2.55 1.18
N PHE A 66 0.47 1.73 1.19
CA PHE A 66 -0.90 2.19 0.96
C PHE A 66 -1.34 3.17 2.04
N LEU A 67 -1.28 2.76 3.31
CA LEU A 67 -1.74 3.56 4.45
C LEU A 67 -0.84 4.77 4.70
N GLY A 68 0.49 4.61 4.62
CA GLY A 68 1.43 5.72 4.78
C GLY A 68 1.23 6.78 3.70
N GLY A 69 1.15 6.36 2.44
CA GLY A 69 0.85 7.26 1.33
C GLY A 69 -0.51 7.92 1.44
N LEU A 70 -1.53 7.17 1.85
CA LEU A 70 -2.90 7.68 2.04
C LEU A 70 -2.93 8.77 3.11
N ILE A 71 -2.31 8.54 4.27
CA ILE A 71 -2.25 9.50 5.37
C ILE A 71 -1.55 10.78 4.91
N ILE A 72 -0.37 10.66 4.31
CA ILE A 72 0.39 11.82 3.81
C ILE A 72 -0.43 12.59 2.76
N GLY A 73 -1.04 11.88 1.81
CA GLY A 73 -1.89 12.46 0.78
C GLY A 73 -3.08 13.21 1.35
N LEU A 74 -3.77 12.64 2.35
CA LEU A 74 -4.91 13.26 3.02
C LEU A 74 -4.52 14.48 3.85
N VAL A 75 -3.47 14.37 4.67
CA VAL A 75 -2.98 15.47 5.52
C VAL A 75 -2.58 16.66 4.66
N ALA A 76 -1.71 16.44 3.66
CA ALA A 76 -1.23 17.53 2.82
C ALA A 76 -2.34 18.13 1.94
N THR A 77 -3.35 17.34 1.52
CA THR A 77 -4.53 17.85 0.83
C THR A 77 -5.41 18.71 1.76
N GLY A 78 -5.57 18.30 3.02
CA GLY A 78 -6.31 19.04 4.05
C GLY A 78 -5.68 20.39 4.38
N GLU A 79 -4.36 20.44 4.58
CA GLU A 79 -3.62 21.67 4.83
C GLU A 79 -3.79 22.69 3.70
N ARG A 80 -3.76 22.23 2.44
CA ARG A 80 -4.04 23.08 1.28
C ARG A 80 -5.44 23.63 1.22
N ALA A 81 -6.43 22.82 1.59
CA ALA A 81 -7.81 23.25 1.60
C ALA A 81 -8.03 24.34 2.66
N GLN A 82 -7.37 24.21 3.81
CA GLN A 82 -7.41 25.20 4.88
C GLN A 82 -6.70 26.51 4.51
N GLN A 83 -5.56 26.45 3.83
CA GLN A 83 -4.82 27.64 3.36
C GLN A 83 -5.56 28.43 2.26
N ARG A 84 -6.60 27.85 1.64
CA ARG A 84 -7.46 28.53 0.66
C ARG A 84 -8.69 29.20 1.27
N ARG A 85 -9.00 28.96 2.55
CA ARG A 85 -10.06 29.66 3.30
C ARG A 85 -9.48 30.89 3.99
#